data_AF-A0A2N1XAZ0-F1
#
_entry.id   AF-A0A2N1XAZ0-F1
#
_cell.length_a   1.000
_cell.length_b   1.000
_cell.length_c   1.000
_cell.angle_alpha   90.00
_cell.angle_beta   90.00
_cell.angle_gamma   90.00
#
_symmetry.space_group_name_H-M   'P 1'
#
loop_
_entity.id
_entity.type
_entity.pdbx_description
1 polymer ?
#
loop_
_entity_poly.entity_id
_entity_poly.type
_entity_poly.pdbx_seq_one_letter_code
_entity_poly.pdbx_strand_id
1 'polypeptide(L)'
;MAKNLLIVESPAKAKTINKYLGKEFQVLASYGHVRDLIPKEGAVDTEHDFAMHYALSEKSIKHVDAIAKAAKGAEALYLATDSDREGEAISWHIVEILRERGLLEGKVLHRVVFTEITPRAIREAVANPRQIRTDLVNAQQARRALDYLVGFNLSPVLWRKVQRG
;
A
#
# COMPACT_ATOMS: atom_id res chain seq x y z
N MET A 1 19.16 -14.45 -9.98
CA MET A 1 17.92 -13.97 -9.32
C MET A 1 17.79 -12.48 -9.64
N ALA A 2 16.57 -11.95 -9.73
CA ALA A 2 16.41 -10.51 -9.94
C ALA A 2 17.00 -9.75 -8.75
N LYS A 3 17.69 -8.64 -9.03
CA LYS A 3 18.39 -7.84 -8.02
C LYS A 3 17.42 -6.92 -7.27
N ASN A 4 16.36 -6.47 -7.96
CA ASN A 4 15.41 -5.50 -7.48
C ASN A 4 14.00 -6.10 -7.42
N LEU A 5 13.21 -5.68 -6.42
CA LEU A 5 11.79 -6.01 -6.33
C LEU A 5 10.96 -4.76 -6.62
N LEU A 6 10.08 -4.83 -7.61
CA LEU A 6 9.10 -3.79 -7.92
C LEU A 6 7.68 -4.27 -7.58
N ILE A 7 6.95 -3.46 -6.84
CA ILE A 7 5.63 -3.80 -6.31
C ILE A 7 4.61 -2.84 -6.92
N VAL A 8 3.58 -3.38 -7.56
CA VAL A 8 2.45 -2.63 -8.13
C VAL A 8 1.15 -3.01 -7.45
N GLU A 9 0.10 -2.24 -7.70
CA GLU A 9 -1.22 -2.54 -7.14
C GLU A 9 -1.91 -3.73 -7.84
N SER A 10 -1.87 -3.79 -9.18
CA SER A 10 -2.67 -4.74 -9.95
C SER A 10 -1.84 -5.78 -10.71
N PRO A 11 -2.34 -7.02 -10.86
CA PRO A 11 -1.65 -8.09 -11.59
C PRO A 11 -1.48 -7.80 -13.08
N ALA A 12 -2.38 -7.00 -13.67
CA ALA A 12 -2.26 -6.56 -15.06
C ALA A 12 -1.04 -5.66 -15.26
N LYS A 13 -0.83 -4.67 -14.37
CA LYS A 13 0.36 -3.81 -14.36
C LYS A 13 1.62 -4.64 -14.18
N ALA A 14 1.59 -5.62 -13.27
CA ALA A 14 2.74 -6.46 -12.98
C ALA A 14 3.21 -7.22 -14.24
N LYS A 15 2.28 -7.85 -14.97
CA LYS A 15 2.60 -8.57 -16.21
C LYS A 15 3.20 -7.65 -17.28
N THR A 16 2.68 -6.44 -17.43
CA THR A 16 3.14 -5.49 -18.45
C THR A 16 4.51 -4.91 -18.10
N ILE A 17 4.71 -4.44 -16.87
CA ILE A 17 5.98 -3.83 -16.43
C ILE A 17 7.11 -4.86 -16.41
N ASN A 18 6.82 -6.11 -16.04
CA ASN A 18 7.82 -7.19 -16.08
C ASN A 18 8.39 -7.41 -17.49
N LYS A 19 7.58 -7.21 -18.55
CA LYS A 19 8.05 -7.28 -19.94
C LYS A 19 9.01 -6.14 -20.30
N TYR A 20 8.88 -4.98 -19.65
CA TYR A 20 9.66 -3.78 -19.99
C TYR A 20 10.99 -3.69 -19.24
N LEU A 21 11.02 -4.15 -17.99
CA LEU A 21 12.19 -4.09 -17.11
C LEU A 21 13.08 -5.34 -17.19
N GLY A 22 12.56 -6.46 -17.69
CA GLY A 22 13.35 -7.68 -17.93
C GLY A 22 13.81 -8.35 -16.63
N LYS A 23 14.98 -9.01 -16.68
CA LYS A 23 15.46 -9.93 -15.63
C LYS A 23 16.04 -9.25 -14.38
N GLU A 24 16.26 -7.93 -14.44
CA GLU A 24 16.81 -7.16 -13.32
C GLU A 24 15.79 -6.97 -12.20
N PHE A 25 14.50 -6.97 -12.56
CA PHE A 25 13.39 -6.75 -11.65
C PHE A 25 12.52 -8.01 -11.51
N GLN A 26 12.17 -8.33 -10.27
CA GLN A 26 11.01 -9.16 -9.98
C GLN A 26 9.82 -8.24 -9.75
N VAL A 27 8.74 -8.41 -10.52
CA VAL A 27 7.54 -7.58 -10.38
C VAL A 27 6.43 -8.37 -9.70
N LEU A 28 5.93 -7.87 -8.57
CA LEU A 28 4.82 -8.45 -7.81
C LEU A 28 3.64 -7.47 -7.69
N ALA A 29 2.44 -8.01 -7.53
CA ALA A 29 1.24 -7.21 -7.29
C ALA A 29 0.76 -7.37 -5.84
N SER A 30 0.31 -6.28 -5.23
CA SER A 30 -0.33 -6.27 -3.90
C SER A 30 -1.80 -6.66 -3.91
N TYR A 31 -2.44 -6.57 -5.10
CA TYR A 31 -3.88 -6.77 -5.30
C TYR A 31 -4.74 -5.73 -4.55
N GLY A 32 -4.31 -4.47 -4.59
CA GLY A 32 -4.96 -3.37 -3.88
C GLY A 32 -4.40 -3.13 -2.49
N HIS A 33 -5.26 -2.70 -1.59
CA HIS A 33 -4.96 -2.49 -0.17
C HIS A 33 -4.61 -3.80 0.53
N VAL A 34 -3.49 -3.79 1.24
CA VAL A 34 -2.96 -4.96 1.96
C VAL A 34 -3.44 -5.04 3.41
N ARG A 35 -3.81 -3.90 3.99
CA ARG A 35 -4.35 -3.77 5.35
C ARG A 35 -5.60 -2.90 5.32
N ASP A 36 -6.45 -3.05 6.33
CA ASP A 36 -7.56 -2.15 6.60
C ASP A 36 -7.70 -1.96 8.11
N LEU A 37 -8.52 -0.98 8.53
CA LEU A 37 -8.85 -0.78 9.94
C LEU A 37 -9.49 -2.05 10.52
N ILE A 38 -9.18 -2.36 11.78
CA ILE A 38 -9.84 -3.47 12.47
C ILE A 38 -11.36 -3.23 12.53
N PRO A 39 -12.20 -4.25 12.25
CA PRO A 39 -13.66 -4.10 12.22
C PRO A 39 -14.26 -4.15 13.64
N LYS A 40 -13.65 -3.44 14.59
CA LYS A 40 -14.04 -3.41 16.00
C LYS A 40 -13.98 -1.98 16.52
N GLU A 41 -14.60 -1.75 17.66
CA GLU A 41 -14.48 -0.50 18.40
C GLU A 41 -13.01 -0.20 18.72
N GLY A 42 -12.65 1.08 18.68
CA GLY A 42 -11.29 1.53 18.96
C GLY A 42 -10.30 1.32 17.81
N ALA A 43 -10.76 1.17 16.55
CA ALA A 43 -9.83 1.11 15.41
C ALA A 43 -9.13 2.45 15.14
N VAL A 44 -9.76 3.55 15.57
CA VAL A 44 -9.22 4.91 15.57
C VAL A 44 -9.29 5.40 17.02
N ASP A 45 -8.13 5.63 17.61
CA ASP A 45 -7.98 6.07 18.99
C ASP A 45 -7.96 7.60 19.07
N THR A 46 -9.10 8.21 19.41
CA THR A 46 -9.25 9.67 19.48
C THR A 46 -8.52 10.31 20.65
N GLU A 47 -8.11 9.53 21.65
CA GLU A 47 -7.39 10.03 22.84
C GLU A 47 -5.87 10.06 22.60
N HIS A 48 -5.37 9.26 21.65
CA HIS A 48 -3.94 9.13 21.33
C HIS A 48 -3.63 9.57 19.88
N ASP A 49 -3.88 10.85 19.57
CA ASP A 49 -3.56 11.47 18.29
C ASP A 49 -4.13 10.73 17.06
N PHE A 50 -5.36 10.20 17.21
CA PHE A 50 -6.06 9.43 16.16
C PHE A 50 -5.27 8.21 15.69
N ALA A 51 -4.47 7.59 16.58
CA ALA A 51 -3.71 6.38 16.26
C ALA A 51 -4.63 5.31 15.67
N MET A 52 -4.22 4.74 14.53
CA MET A 52 -5.04 3.79 13.77
C MET A 52 -4.52 2.37 13.89
N HIS A 53 -5.42 1.45 14.21
CA HIS A 53 -5.14 0.03 14.32
C HIS A 53 -5.55 -0.70 13.04
N TYR A 54 -4.54 -1.14 12.31
CA TYR A 54 -4.70 -1.87 11.06
C TYR A 54 -4.52 -3.37 11.26
N ALA A 55 -5.29 -4.17 10.51
CA ALA A 55 -5.08 -5.61 10.35
C ALA A 55 -4.83 -5.97 8.88
N LEU A 56 -4.04 -7.02 8.66
CA LEU A 56 -3.91 -7.62 7.34
C LEU A 56 -5.25 -8.22 6.90
N SER A 57 -5.64 -7.93 5.66
CA SER A 57 -6.81 -8.57 5.05
C SER A 57 -6.50 -10.04 4.77
N GLU A 58 -7.43 -10.95 5.07
CA GLU A 58 -7.23 -12.39 4.81
C GLU A 58 -6.87 -12.68 3.34
N LYS A 59 -7.44 -11.90 2.42
CA LYS A 59 -7.18 -12.02 0.98
C LYS A 59 -5.77 -11.56 0.60
N SER A 60 -5.17 -10.64 1.37
CA SER A 60 -3.85 -10.07 1.07
C SER A 60 -2.69 -10.88 1.68
N ILE A 61 -2.94 -11.74 2.68
CA ILE A 61 -1.88 -12.50 3.39
C ILE A 61 -0.94 -13.22 2.41
N LYS A 62 -1.50 -14.00 1.48
CA LYS A 62 -0.70 -14.75 0.48
C LYS A 62 0.16 -13.83 -0.38
N HIS A 63 -0.34 -12.66 -0.73
CA HIS A 63 0.35 -11.68 -1.57
C HIS A 63 1.45 -10.96 -0.79
N VAL A 64 1.16 -10.56 0.44
CA VAL A 64 2.13 -9.95 1.36
C VAL A 64 3.26 -10.92 1.68
N ASP A 65 2.97 -12.19 1.87
CA ASP A 65 4.01 -13.20 2.12
C ASP A 65 4.89 -13.44 0.89
N ALA A 66 4.32 -13.40 -0.31
CA ALA A 66 5.09 -13.43 -1.55
C ALA A 66 6.00 -12.20 -1.69
N ILE A 67 5.49 -11.01 -1.37
CA ILE A 67 6.25 -9.75 -1.35
C ILE A 67 7.38 -9.83 -0.32
N ALA A 68 7.10 -10.26 0.90
CA ALA A 68 8.08 -10.41 1.97
C ALA A 68 9.18 -11.42 1.61
N LYS A 69 8.81 -12.55 0.98
CA LYS A 69 9.77 -13.54 0.50
C LYS A 69 10.69 -12.98 -0.57
N ALA A 70 10.15 -12.23 -1.54
CA ALA A 70 10.95 -11.59 -2.57
C ALA A 70 11.83 -10.46 -1.99
N ALA A 71 11.32 -9.69 -1.02
CA ALA A 71 12.04 -8.61 -0.37
C ALA A 71 13.31 -9.10 0.35
N LYS A 72 13.29 -10.31 0.93
CA LYS A 72 14.48 -10.92 1.56
C LYS A 72 15.67 -10.99 0.60
N GLY A 73 15.43 -11.39 -0.65
CA GLY A 73 16.48 -11.57 -1.67
C GLY A 73 16.77 -10.34 -2.53
N ALA A 74 15.97 -9.28 -2.43
CA ALA A 74 16.14 -8.06 -3.22
C ALA A 74 17.09 -7.07 -2.52
N GLU A 75 17.93 -6.38 -3.28
CA GLU A 75 18.80 -5.32 -2.75
C GLU A 75 18.05 -3.99 -2.59
N ALA A 76 17.16 -3.69 -3.54
CA ALA A 76 16.33 -2.49 -3.54
C ALA A 76 14.85 -2.80 -3.77
N LEU A 77 13.98 -1.97 -3.17
CA LEU A 77 12.54 -2.06 -3.25
C LEU A 77 11.97 -0.85 -4.01
N TYR A 78 11.15 -1.12 -5.01
CA TYR A 78 10.50 -0.13 -5.85
C TYR A 78 8.99 -0.22 -5.67
N LEU A 79 8.35 0.89 -5.32
CA LEU A 79 6.91 1.00 -5.10
C LEU A 79 6.28 1.78 -6.25
N ALA A 80 5.54 1.06 -7.08
CA ALA A 80 5.00 1.51 -8.36
C ALA A 80 3.46 1.46 -8.37
N THR A 81 2.85 1.86 -7.25
CA THR A 81 1.40 2.09 -7.15
C THR A 81 1.00 3.40 -7.81
N ASP A 82 -0.30 3.63 -7.96
CA ASP A 82 -0.83 4.80 -8.65
C ASP A 82 -0.43 6.12 -8.01
N SER A 83 -0.45 7.18 -8.82
CA SER A 83 0.08 8.51 -8.46
C SER A 83 -0.79 9.31 -7.48
N ASP A 84 -1.87 8.71 -6.98
CA ASP A 84 -2.83 9.34 -6.09
C ASP A 84 -2.57 8.98 -4.61
N ARG A 85 -3.43 9.50 -3.74
CA ARG A 85 -3.34 9.25 -2.28
C ARG A 85 -3.58 7.79 -1.91
N GLU A 86 -4.39 7.05 -2.67
CA GLU A 86 -4.67 5.64 -2.39
C GLU A 86 -3.44 4.79 -2.70
N GLY A 87 -2.83 5.01 -3.87
CA GLY A 87 -1.57 4.40 -4.24
C GLY A 87 -0.45 4.74 -3.26
N GLU A 88 -0.38 5.98 -2.77
CA GLU A 88 0.61 6.36 -1.76
C GLU A 88 0.41 5.62 -0.44
N ALA A 89 -0.85 5.49 0.03
CA ALA A 89 -1.18 4.74 1.24
C ALA A 89 -0.88 3.23 1.10
N ILE A 90 -1.16 2.62 -0.06
CA ILE A 90 -0.81 1.23 -0.34
C ILE A 90 0.71 1.04 -0.25
N SER A 91 1.47 1.94 -0.89
CA SER A 91 2.94 1.93 -0.82
C SER A 91 3.44 2.02 0.63
N TRP A 92 2.88 2.96 1.40
CA TRP A 92 3.22 3.13 2.81
C TRP A 92 2.93 1.88 3.64
N HIS A 93 1.74 1.29 3.52
CA HIS A 93 1.37 0.07 4.25
C HIS A 93 2.30 -1.10 3.94
N ILE A 94 2.71 -1.28 2.68
CA ILE A 94 3.65 -2.32 2.30
C ILE A 94 5.01 -2.09 2.99
N VAL A 95 5.49 -0.86 3.03
CA VAL A 95 6.73 -0.50 3.74
C VAL A 95 6.60 -0.78 5.23
N GLU A 96 5.52 -0.36 5.89
CA GLU A 96 5.32 -0.64 7.32
C GLU A 96 5.31 -2.15 7.61
N ILE A 97 4.60 -2.95 6.80
CA ILE A 97 4.62 -4.41 6.93
C ILE A 97 6.04 -4.97 6.84
N LEU A 98 6.81 -4.53 5.84
CA LEU A 98 8.17 -5.02 5.65
C LEU A 98 9.08 -4.54 6.78
N ARG A 99 8.87 -3.35 7.33
CA ARG A 99 9.61 -2.82 8.49
C ARG A 99 9.34 -3.66 9.72
N GLU A 100 8.08 -3.91 10.05
CA GLU A 100 7.66 -4.75 11.18
C GLU A 100 8.22 -6.18 11.09
N ARG A 101 8.43 -6.68 9.85
CA ARG A 101 9.05 -8.00 9.59
C ARG A 101 10.59 -7.97 9.57
N GLY A 102 11.22 -6.82 9.81
CA GLY A 102 12.69 -6.68 9.78
C GLY A 102 13.29 -6.81 8.37
N LEU A 103 12.51 -6.55 7.32
CA LEU A 103 12.90 -6.79 5.92
C LEU A 103 13.37 -5.53 5.19
N LEU A 104 13.48 -4.39 5.88
CA LEU A 104 13.92 -3.12 5.30
C LEU A 104 15.35 -2.71 5.65
N GLU A 105 15.98 -3.37 6.63
CA GLU A 105 17.32 -3.00 7.07
C GLU A 105 18.33 -3.08 5.93
N GLY A 106 19.05 -1.98 5.70
CA GLY A 106 20.05 -1.85 4.64
C GLY A 106 19.51 -1.82 3.21
N LYS A 107 18.18 -1.79 3.01
CA LYS A 107 17.57 -1.75 1.67
C LYS A 107 17.21 -0.33 1.25
N VAL A 108 17.44 -0.03 -0.02
CA VAL A 108 17.03 1.25 -0.61
C VAL A 108 15.55 1.19 -1.01
N LEU A 109 14.78 2.20 -0.59
CA LEU A 109 13.37 2.36 -0.95
C LEU A 109 13.22 3.41 -2.05
N HIS A 110 12.49 3.06 -3.10
CA HIS A 110 12.22 3.92 -4.24
C HIS A 110 10.71 4.00 -4.50
N ARG A 111 10.15 5.21 -4.52
CA ARG A 111 8.77 5.45 -4.97
C ARG A 111 8.79 5.86 -6.43
N VAL A 112 8.22 5.02 -7.29
CA VAL A 112 8.17 5.20 -8.75
C VAL A 112 6.78 5.60 -9.16
N VAL A 113 6.64 6.72 -9.87
CA VAL A 113 5.35 7.22 -10.34
C VAL A 113 5.41 7.41 -11.84
N PHE A 114 4.37 6.97 -12.54
CA PHE A 114 4.20 7.15 -13.98
C PHE A 114 2.73 7.41 -14.27
N THR A 115 2.46 8.25 -15.26
CA THR A 115 1.10 8.56 -15.74
C THR A 115 0.65 7.57 -16.82
N GLU A 116 1.60 6.95 -17.52
CA GLU A 116 1.35 6.01 -18.61
C GLU A 116 2.24 4.77 -18.51
N ILE A 117 1.75 3.64 -19.04
CA ILE A 117 2.43 2.34 -18.97
C ILE A 117 3.10 2.05 -20.31
N THR A 118 4.07 2.87 -20.69
CA THR A 118 4.90 2.67 -21.89
C THR A 118 6.32 2.27 -21.51
N PRO A 119 7.07 1.54 -22.36
CA PRO A 119 8.45 1.15 -22.05
C PRO A 119 9.35 2.33 -21.70
N ARG A 120 9.16 3.48 -22.36
CA ARG A 120 9.92 4.71 -22.10
C ARG A 120 9.58 5.28 -20.72
N ALA A 121 8.29 5.52 -20.45
CA ALA A 121 7.84 6.12 -19.19
C ALA A 121 8.24 5.27 -17.97
N ILE A 122 8.11 3.94 -18.07
CA ILE A 122 8.48 3.04 -16.98
C ILE A 122 9.99 3.09 -16.69
N ARG A 123 10.85 3.08 -17.72
CA ARG A 123 12.31 3.15 -17.51
C ARG A 123 12.73 4.49 -16.92
N GLU A 124 12.15 5.58 -17.42
CA GLU A 124 12.42 6.93 -16.92
C GLU A 124 11.99 7.10 -15.46
N ALA A 125 10.81 6.58 -15.11
CA ALA A 125 10.28 6.63 -13.74
C ALA A 125 11.11 5.79 -12.76
N VAL A 126 11.63 4.63 -13.20
CA VAL A 126 12.54 3.80 -12.40
C VAL A 126 13.91 4.47 -12.22
N ALA A 127 14.38 5.20 -13.23
CA ALA A 127 15.64 5.95 -13.15
C ALA A 127 15.56 7.20 -12.28
N ASN A 128 14.37 7.79 -12.12
CA ASN A 128 14.13 9.01 -11.33
C ASN A 128 13.10 8.77 -10.22
N PRO A 129 13.39 7.90 -9.24
CA PRO A 129 12.48 7.64 -8.15
C PRO A 129 12.44 8.82 -7.18
N ARG A 130 11.31 8.96 -6.47
CA ARG A 130 11.14 9.87 -5.35
C ARG A 130 11.02 9.10 -4.03
N GLN A 131 10.85 9.83 -2.93
CA GLN A 131 10.43 9.26 -1.65
C GLN A 131 8.90 9.20 -1.55
N ILE A 132 8.40 8.41 -0.58
CA ILE A 132 6.99 8.41 -0.21
C ILE A 132 6.63 9.80 0.33
N ARG A 133 5.48 10.30 -0.12
CA ARG A 133 4.91 11.59 0.26
C ARG A 133 4.01 11.40 1.47
N THR A 134 4.54 11.73 2.65
CA THR A 134 3.82 11.61 3.93
C THR A 134 2.54 12.45 3.95
N ASP A 135 2.51 13.60 3.28
CA ASP A 135 1.31 14.44 3.12
C ASP A 135 0.15 13.70 2.44
N LEU A 136 0.43 12.94 1.39
CA LEU A 136 -0.60 12.13 0.69
C LEU A 136 -1.06 10.94 1.52
N VAL A 137 -0.13 10.29 2.23
CA VAL A 137 -0.46 9.21 3.17
C VAL A 137 -1.37 9.75 4.26
N ASN A 138 -0.97 10.83 4.93
CA ASN A 138 -1.75 11.49 5.98
C ASN A 138 -3.13 11.93 5.47
N ALA A 139 -3.24 12.43 4.24
CA ALA A 139 -4.52 12.80 3.64
C ALA A 139 -5.45 11.59 3.43
N GLN A 140 -4.91 10.44 3.03
CA GLN A 140 -5.68 9.20 2.90
C GLN A 140 -6.10 8.66 4.26
N GLN A 141 -5.18 8.67 5.22
CA GLN A 141 -5.38 8.26 6.60
C GLN A 141 -6.43 9.10 7.32
N ALA A 142 -6.38 10.43 7.19
CA ALA A 142 -7.36 11.33 7.77
C ALA A 142 -8.77 11.07 7.21
N ARG A 143 -8.89 10.85 5.90
CA ARG A 143 -10.17 10.46 5.30
C ARG A 143 -10.67 9.12 5.86
N ARG A 144 -9.78 8.13 5.97
CA ARG A 144 -10.14 6.80 6.48
C ARG A 144 -10.62 6.86 7.93
N ALA A 145 -9.94 7.65 8.76
CA ALA A 145 -10.33 7.89 10.15
C ALA A 145 -11.69 8.60 10.23
N LEU A 146 -11.90 9.64 9.43
CA LEU A 146 -13.19 10.34 9.35
C LEU A 146 -14.33 9.39 8.97
N ASP A 147 -14.15 8.61 7.90
CA ASP A 147 -15.15 7.66 7.41
C ASP A 147 -15.49 6.62 8.49
N TYR A 148 -14.47 6.11 9.21
CA TYR A 148 -14.66 5.18 10.33
C TYR A 148 -15.44 5.82 11.49
N LEU A 149 -15.02 7.00 11.96
CA LEU A 149 -15.65 7.68 13.10
C LEU A 149 -17.10 8.06 12.80
N VAL A 150 -17.37 8.57 11.60
CA VAL A 150 -18.74 8.87 11.15
C VAL A 150 -19.55 7.58 11.05
N GLY A 151 -19.04 6.57 10.35
CA GLY A 151 -19.75 5.31 10.16
C GLY A 151 -20.07 4.59 11.47
N PHE A 152 -19.10 4.45 12.36
CA PHE A 152 -19.25 3.73 13.62
C PHE A 152 -20.15 4.48 14.61
N ASN A 153 -20.02 5.80 14.71
CA ASN A 153 -20.80 6.58 15.69
C ASN A 153 -22.23 6.89 15.22
N LEU A 154 -22.44 7.16 13.92
CA LEU A 154 -23.77 7.51 13.40
C LEU A 154 -24.62 6.30 13.02
N SER A 155 -24.05 5.18 12.57
CA SER A 155 -24.85 4.01 12.14
C SER A 155 -25.80 3.48 13.23
N PRO A 156 -25.39 3.33 14.51
CA PRO A 156 -26.28 2.90 15.57
C PRO A 156 -27.41 3.90 15.87
N VAL A 157 -27.16 5.20 15.68
CA VAL A 157 -28.18 6.24 15.83
C VAL A 157 -29.21 6.13 14.70
N LEU A 158 -28.74 5.99 13.46
CA LEU A 158 -29.60 5.85 12.28
C LEU A 158 -30.44 4.58 12.36
N TRP A 159 -29.88 3.43 12.75
CA TRP A 159 -30.65 2.20 12.94
C TRP A 159 -31.76 2.37 13.98
N ARG A 160 -31.48 3.01 15.12
CA ARG A 160 -32.50 3.27 16.15
C ARG A 160 -33.61 4.23 15.71
N LYS A 161 -33.34 5.14 14.78
CA LYS A 161 -34.25 6.26 14.45
C LYS A 161 -34.93 6.15 13.09
N VAL A 162 -34.36 5.41 12.14
CA VAL A 162 -34.80 5.35 10.75
C VAL A 162 -35.31 3.96 10.35
N GLN A 163 -34.97 2.88 11.07
CA GLN A 163 -35.63 1.59 10.84
C GLN A 163 -37.08 1.61 11.34
N ARG A 164 -38.00 1.85 10.41
CA ARG A 164 -39.37 1.34 10.46
C ARG A 164 -39.45 0.16 9.49
N GLY A 165 -39.66 -1.04 10.02
CA GLY A 165 -39.85 -2.27 9.24
C GLY A 165 -38.75 -3.28 9.46
#